data_AF-R5CK87-F1
#
_entry.id   AF-R5CK87-F1
#
_cell.length_a   1.000
_cell.length_b   1.000
_cell.length_c   1.000
_cell.angle_alpha   90.00
_cell.angle_beta   90.00
_cell.angle_gamma   90.00
#
_symmetry.space_group_name_H-M   'P 1'
#
loop_
_entity.id
_entity.type
_entity.pdbx_description
1 polymer ?
#
loop_
_entity_poly.entity_id
_entity_poly.type
_entity_poly.pdbx_seq_one_letter_code
_entity_poly.pdbx_strand_id
1 'polypeptide(L)'
;MDYFCSMDYTEGKQQEAERLAEELSLTVKRLHSMGRYDLMLQAITVPLLEQLQIEAARTRLSRLVITADFRFILADYNKEITLTPVHKAIYILFLDHPEGIEFKDLSDYRDELLAIYSKITPGTDPAKIEETVNRLTDPTDNAINEKCSRIKATFGCMMDKYTLDYYMISSHTTKHFNSSSRVWFKRLKLITLPRELVRMDFRPAAASSVTLPTGGNSQND
;
A
#
# COMPACT_ATOMS: atom_id res chain seq x y z
N MET A 1 23.09 -13.55 31.37
CA MET A 1 24.27 -12.75 30.99
C MET A 1 24.31 -12.59 29.47
N ASP A 2 23.14 -12.58 28.81
CA ASP A 2 23.00 -12.90 27.37
C ASP A 2 22.50 -11.72 26.53
N TYR A 3 22.24 -10.57 27.16
CA TYR A 3 21.78 -9.35 26.48
C TYR A 3 22.92 -8.42 26.04
N PHE A 4 24.11 -8.54 26.62
CA PHE A 4 25.26 -7.71 26.25
C PHE A 4 25.97 -8.23 24.99
N CYS A 5 26.09 -9.56 24.86
CA CYS A 5 26.73 -10.23 23.73
C CYS A 5 25.96 -10.07 22.40
N SER A 6 24.63 -9.90 22.46
CA SER A 6 23.81 -9.67 21.27
C SER A 6 23.94 -8.25 20.70
N MET A 7 24.25 -7.24 21.53
CA MET A 7 24.39 -5.85 21.07
C MET A 7 25.71 -5.62 20.33
N ASP A 8 26.83 -6.12 20.86
CA ASP A 8 28.16 -5.98 20.23
C ASP A 8 28.21 -6.65 18.85
N TYR A 9 27.51 -7.79 18.68
CA TYR A 9 27.44 -8.52 17.41
C TYR A 9 26.63 -7.78 16.32
N THR A 10 25.57 -7.07 16.71
CA THR A 10 24.76 -6.27 15.79
C THR A 10 25.45 -4.96 15.42
N GLU A 11 26.18 -4.37 16.35
CA GLU A 11 26.89 -3.09 16.17
C GLU A 11 28.11 -3.26 15.25
N GLY A 12 28.84 -4.37 15.38
CA GLY A 12 29.94 -4.73 14.47
C GLY A 12 29.49 -4.93 13.01
N LYS A 13 28.34 -5.58 12.79
CA LYS A 13 27.76 -5.76 11.44
C LYS A 13 27.29 -4.45 10.81
N GLN A 14 26.71 -3.56 11.62
CA GLN A 14 26.27 -2.24 11.17
C GLN A 14 27.48 -1.38 10.72
N GLN A 15 28.53 -1.36 11.53
CA GLN A 15 29.78 -0.65 11.20
C GLN A 15 30.45 -1.23 9.94
N GLU A 16 30.43 -2.54 9.75
CA GLU A 16 30.92 -3.18 8.53
C GLU A 16 30.12 -2.74 7.30
N ALA A 17 28.79 -2.74 7.39
CA ALA A 17 27.91 -2.28 6.31
C ALA A 17 28.12 -0.81 5.94
N GLU A 18 28.32 0.06 6.93
CA GLU A 18 28.62 1.48 6.72
C GLU A 18 29.96 1.69 6.01
N ARG A 19 31.01 0.96 6.40
CA ARG A 19 32.32 0.99 5.71
C ARG A 19 32.20 0.54 4.26
N LEU A 20 31.47 -0.55 4.01
CA LEU A 20 31.22 -1.04 2.64
C LEU A 20 30.45 -0.02 1.81
N ALA A 21 29.49 0.70 2.40
CA ALA A 21 28.75 1.76 1.72
C ALA A 21 29.64 2.96 1.34
N GLU A 22 30.58 3.34 2.22
CA GLU A 22 31.57 4.39 1.93
C GLU A 22 32.49 3.99 0.77
N GLU A 23 33.03 2.77 0.79
CA GLU A 23 33.88 2.25 -0.29
C GLU A 23 33.13 2.18 -1.63
N LEU A 24 31.88 1.71 -1.60
CA LEU A 24 31.01 1.70 -2.76
C LEU A 24 30.77 3.12 -3.30
N SER A 25 30.50 4.09 -2.41
CA SER A 25 30.29 5.50 -2.79
C SER A 25 31.51 6.08 -3.49
N LEU A 26 32.71 5.83 -2.98
CA LEU A 26 33.97 6.26 -3.59
C LEU A 26 34.16 5.64 -4.98
N THR A 27 33.90 4.33 -5.09
CA THR A 27 34.04 3.59 -6.36
C THR A 27 33.06 4.09 -7.41
N VAL A 28 31.79 4.31 -7.04
CA VAL A 28 30.75 4.88 -7.93
C VAL A 28 31.13 6.29 -8.38
N LYS A 29 31.59 7.17 -7.47
CA LYS A 29 32.05 8.52 -7.83
C LYS A 29 33.21 8.48 -8.84
N ARG A 30 34.16 7.55 -8.66
CA ARG A 30 35.29 7.38 -9.58
C ARG A 30 34.82 6.95 -10.97
N LEU A 31 33.97 5.92 -11.05
CA LEU A 31 33.39 5.48 -12.33
C LEU A 31 32.54 6.58 -13.00
N HIS A 32 31.85 7.41 -12.21
CA HIS A 32 31.04 8.53 -12.70
C HIS A 32 31.92 9.58 -13.37
N SER A 33 33.04 9.96 -12.72
CA SER A 33 34.01 10.91 -13.28
C SER A 33 34.67 10.41 -14.57
N MET A 34 34.74 9.09 -14.76
CA MET A 34 35.24 8.44 -15.98
C MET A 34 34.16 8.27 -17.06
N GLY A 35 32.89 8.62 -16.79
CA GLY A 35 31.77 8.43 -17.70
C GLY A 35 31.39 6.96 -17.97
N ARG A 36 31.89 6.02 -17.15
CA ARG A 36 31.74 4.56 -17.34
C ARG A 36 30.46 4.00 -16.72
N TYR A 37 29.32 4.50 -17.18
CA TYR A 37 28.00 4.01 -16.73
C TYR A 37 27.74 2.56 -17.14
N ASP A 38 28.34 2.09 -18.23
CA ASP A 38 28.31 0.71 -18.68
C ASP A 38 28.87 -0.25 -17.62
N LEU A 39 30.00 0.09 -17.01
CA LEU A 39 30.62 -0.72 -15.95
C LEU A 39 29.81 -0.68 -14.65
N MET A 40 29.19 0.46 -14.33
CA MET A 40 28.28 0.54 -13.19
C MET A 40 27.08 -0.37 -13.39
N LEU A 41 26.47 -0.35 -14.58
CA LEU A 41 25.32 -1.18 -14.90
C LEU A 41 25.70 -2.68 -15.01
N GLN A 42 26.93 -3.00 -15.41
CA GLN A 42 27.42 -4.38 -15.38
C GLN A 42 27.63 -4.87 -13.94
N ALA A 43 28.16 -4.03 -13.06
CA ALA A 43 28.37 -4.37 -11.66
C ALA A 43 27.05 -4.46 -10.88
N ILE A 44 26.13 -3.53 -11.14
CA ILE A 44 24.78 -3.50 -10.58
C ILE A 44 23.86 -4.28 -11.51
N THR A 45 23.70 -5.57 -11.25
CA THR A 45 22.76 -6.42 -12.02
C THR A 45 21.37 -5.77 -12.13
N VAL A 46 20.65 -6.03 -13.23
CA VAL A 46 19.29 -5.48 -13.45
C VAL A 46 18.35 -5.72 -12.26
N PRO A 47 18.31 -6.92 -11.62
CA PRO A 47 17.48 -7.14 -10.44
C PRO A 47 17.83 -6.24 -9.24
N LEU A 48 19.13 -5.99 -9.02
CA LEU A 48 19.56 -5.10 -7.94
C LEU A 48 19.22 -3.64 -8.26
N LEU A 49 19.32 -3.22 -9.52
CA LEU A 49 18.92 -1.88 -9.94
C LEU A 49 17.41 -1.66 -9.69
N GLU A 50 16.57 -2.64 -9.99
CA GLU A 50 15.13 -2.57 -9.69
C GLU A 50 14.87 -2.45 -8.18
N GLN A 51 15.57 -3.23 -7.35
CA GLN A 51 15.47 -3.12 -5.89
C GLN A 51 15.87 -1.74 -5.38
N LEU A 52 16.96 -1.18 -5.89
CA LEU A 52 17.41 0.17 -5.52
C LEU A 52 16.38 1.24 -5.95
N GLN A 53 15.72 1.06 -7.10
CA GLN A 53 14.65 1.97 -7.55
C GLN A 53 13.41 1.89 -6.65
N ILE A 54 13.05 0.69 -6.18
CA ILE A 54 11.96 0.50 -5.21
C ILE A 54 12.30 1.17 -3.86
N GLU A 55 13.52 0.99 -3.35
CA GLU A 55 13.96 1.63 -2.10
C GLU A 55 14.04 3.16 -2.26
N ALA A 56 14.54 3.65 -3.39
CA ALA A 56 14.53 5.08 -3.68
C ALA A 56 13.10 5.65 -3.74
N ALA A 57 12.13 4.90 -4.27
CA ALA A 57 10.73 5.32 -4.31
C ALA A 57 10.12 5.47 -2.91
N ARG A 58 10.47 4.59 -1.94
CA ARG A 58 10.01 4.69 -0.55
C ARG A 58 10.33 6.04 0.08
N THR A 59 11.53 6.57 -0.21
CA THR A 59 11.97 7.88 0.31
C THR A 59 11.27 9.08 -0.33
N ARG A 60 10.58 8.88 -1.46
CA ARG A 60 9.86 9.91 -2.23
C ARG A 60 8.34 9.80 -2.10
N LEU A 61 7.85 8.87 -1.29
CA LEU A 61 6.41 8.76 -1.04
C LEU A 61 5.93 10.03 -0.34
N SER A 62 4.83 10.58 -0.87
CA SER A 62 4.13 11.68 -0.24
C SER A 62 2.99 11.21 0.66
N ARG A 63 2.78 11.94 1.75
CA ARG A 63 1.62 11.81 2.61
C ARG A 63 0.34 12.07 1.81
N LEU A 64 -0.55 11.08 1.82
CA LEU A 64 -1.88 11.17 1.24
C LEU A 64 -2.87 11.67 2.28
N VAL A 65 -3.33 12.90 2.11
CA VAL A 65 -4.35 13.52 2.96
C VAL A 65 -5.69 13.46 2.26
N ILE A 66 -6.66 12.79 2.87
CA ILE A 66 -8.06 12.78 2.44
C ILE A 66 -8.80 13.77 3.33
N THR A 67 -9.18 14.91 2.75
CA THR A 67 -9.82 16.01 3.47
C THR A 67 -11.26 15.68 3.89
N ALA A 68 -11.87 16.54 4.71
CA ALA A 68 -13.25 16.38 5.16
C ALA A 68 -14.28 16.35 4.00
N ASP A 69 -13.99 17.05 2.91
CA ASP A 69 -14.75 17.07 1.66
C ASP A 69 -14.29 15.99 0.65
N PHE A 70 -13.58 14.97 1.12
CA PHE A 70 -13.09 13.83 0.34
C PHE A 70 -12.18 14.21 -0.84
N ARG A 71 -11.37 15.27 -0.73
CA ARG A 71 -10.31 15.56 -1.70
C ARG A 71 -9.04 14.82 -1.32
N PHE A 72 -8.33 14.32 -2.33
CA PHE A 72 -7.13 13.51 -2.17
C PHE A 72 -5.92 14.38 -2.47
N ILE A 73 -5.14 14.72 -1.45
CA ILE A 73 -4.03 15.66 -1.57
C ILE A 73 -2.73 14.93 -1.24
N LEU A 74 -1.77 14.98 -2.17
CA LEU A 74 -0.37 14.61 -1.92
C LEU A 74 0.32 15.80 -1.26
N ALA A 75 0.41 15.79 0.06
CA ALA A 75 0.78 16.97 0.85
C ALA A 75 2.20 17.47 0.58
N ASP A 76 3.15 16.57 0.31
CA ASP A 76 4.55 16.94 0.10
C ASP A 76 4.81 17.47 -1.32
N TYR A 77 3.90 17.20 -2.25
CA TYR A 77 3.92 17.76 -3.60
C TYR A 77 2.93 18.91 -3.80
N ASN A 78 2.07 19.18 -2.80
CA ASN A 78 0.94 20.10 -2.88
C ASN A 78 0.09 19.88 -4.15
N LYS A 79 -0.18 18.62 -4.48
CA LYS A 79 -0.97 18.22 -5.67
C LYS A 79 -2.25 17.51 -5.25
N GLU A 80 -3.35 17.84 -5.92
CA GLU A 80 -4.63 17.16 -5.74
C GLU A 80 -4.80 16.04 -6.78
N ILE A 81 -5.27 14.88 -6.33
CA ILE A 81 -5.66 13.73 -7.14
C ILE A 81 -7.17 13.78 -7.40
N THR A 82 -7.53 14.12 -8.63
CA THR A 82 -8.92 14.26 -9.05
C THR A 82 -9.52 12.89 -9.38
N LEU A 83 -10.13 12.25 -8.38
CA LEU A 83 -10.88 11.00 -8.52
C LEU A 83 -12.39 11.27 -8.61
N THR A 84 -13.10 10.43 -9.37
CA THR A 84 -14.58 10.46 -9.37
C THR A 84 -15.11 9.97 -8.01
N PRO A 85 -16.35 10.34 -7.61
CA PRO A 85 -16.91 9.89 -6.34
C PRO A 85 -16.87 8.37 -6.12
N VAL A 86 -17.16 7.58 -7.16
CA VAL A 86 -17.06 6.11 -7.13
C VAL A 86 -15.62 5.65 -6.86
N HIS A 87 -14.65 6.25 -7.56
CA HIS A 87 -13.24 5.91 -7.37
C HIS A 87 -12.76 6.24 -5.95
N LYS A 88 -13.21 7.38 -5.38
CA LYS A 88 -12.93 7.77 -4.00
C LYS A 88 -13.45 6.74 -3.01
N ALA A 89 -14.69 6.28 -3.19
CA ALA A 89 -15.32 5.28 -2.32
C ALA A 89 -14.54 3.97 -2.31
N ILE A 90 -14.23 3.44 -3.50
CA ILE A 90 -13.44 2.21 -3.66
C ILE A 90 -12.06 2.39 -3.01
N TYR A 91 -11.40 3.52 -3.26
CA TYR A 91 -10.07 3.75 -2.71
C TYR A 91 -10.08 3.81 -1.18
N ILE A 92 -11.06 4.50 -0.57
CA ILE A 92 -11.21 4.57 0.89
C ILE A 92 -11.46 3.18 1.47
N LEU A 93 -12.32 2.35 0.84
CA LEU A 93 -12.50 0.96 1.26
C LEU A 93 -11.16 0.22 1.31
N PHE A 94 -10.38 0.24 0.23
CA PHE A 94 -9.06 -0.41 0.21
C PHE A 94 -8.03 0.23 1.16
N LEU A 95 -8.23 1.49 1.56
CA LEU A 95 -7.42 2.08 2.60
C LEU A 95 -7.81 1.57 4.00
N ASP A 96 -9.08 1.27 4.22
CA ASP A 96 -9.61 0.75 5.48
C ASP A 96 -9.29 -0.73 5.71
N HIS A 97 -8.98 -1.46 4.63
CA HIS A 97 -8.59 -2.87 4.64
C HIS A 97 -7.13 -3.09 4.25
N PRO A 98 -6.15 -2.77 5.12
CA PRO A 98 -4.73 -2.99 4.84
C PRO A 98 -4.37 -4.47 4.65
N GLU A 99 -5.16 -5.40 5.20
CA GLU A 99 -5.07 -6.85 4.96
C GLU A 99 -5.35 -7.24 3.51
N GLY A 100 -6.07 -6.38 2.78
CA GLY A 100 -6.50 -6.59 1.41
C GLY A 100 -7.75 -7.44 1.28
N ILE A 101 -8.45 -7.24 0.16
CA ILE A 101 -9.72 -7.89 -0.13
C ILE A 101 -9.56 -8.74 -1.39
N GLU A 102 -10.07 -9.98 -1.41
CA GLU A 102 -10.22 -10.72 -2.67
C GLU A 102 -11.48 -10.20 -3.38
N PHE A 103 -11.41 -9.91 -4.68
CA PHE A 103 -12.58 -9.38 -5.40
C PHE A 103 -13.81 -10.30 -5.34
N LYS A 104 -13.62 -11.61 -5.20
CA LYS A 104 -14.71 -12.57 -5.01
C LYS A 104 -15.45 -12.40 -3.67
N ASP A 105 -14.78 -11.85 -2.66
CA ASP A 105 -15.31 -11.62 -1.31
C ASP A 105 -15.80 -10.17 -1.17
N LEU A 106 -15.76 -9.36 -2.23
CA LEU A 106 -16.14 -7.95 -2.20
C LEU A 106 -17.64 -7.74 -1.91
N SER A 107 -18.47 -8.76 -2.15
CA SER A 107 -19.87 -8.81 -1.73
C SER A 107 -20.05 -8.61 -0.23
N ASP A 108 -19.12 -9.10 0.57
CA ASP A 108 -19.19 -9.04 2.03
C ASP A 108 -18.96 -7.61 2.54
N TYR A 109 -18.30 -6.78 1.73
CA TYR A 109 -17.99 -5.37 2.01
C TYR A 109 -18.98 -4.41 1.32
N ARG A 110 -20.07 -4.93 0.75
CA ARG A 110 -21.05 -4.15 -0.01
C ARG A 110 -21.65 -3.01 0.82
N ASP A 111 -22.11 -3.31 2.03
CA ASP A 111 -22.80 -2.33 2.87
C ASP A 111 -21.83 -1.24 3.36
N GLU A 112 -20.57 -1.60 3.59
CA GLU A 112 -19.51 -0.65 3.90
C GLU A 112 -19.21 0.27 2.71
N LEU A 113 -19.04 -0.29 1.51
CA LEU A 113 -18.85 0.49 0.29
C LEU A 113 -20.04 1.42 0.03
N LEU A 114 -21.26 0.95 0.26
CA LEU A 114 -22.49 1.74 0.16
C LEU A 114 -22.50 2.91 1.14
N ALA A 115 -22.12 2.66 2.40
CA ALA A 115 -22.05 3.70 3.42
C ALA A 115 -20.99 4.77 3.10
N ILE A 116 -19.81 4.34 2.63
CA ILE A 116 -18.74 5.25 2.19
C ILE A 116 -19.23 6.08 0.99
N TYR A 117 -19.77 5.42 -0.04
CA TYR A 117 -20.16 6.10 -1.27
C TYR A 117 -21.29 7.10 -1.04
N SER A 118 -22.28 6.74 -0.22
CA SER A 118 -23.38 7.63 0.19
C SER A 118 -22.89 8.91 0.90
N LYS A 119 -21.85 8.80 1.74
CA LYS A 119 -21.24 9.97 2.41
C LYS A 119 -20.53 10.90 1.43
N ILE A 120 -19.92 10.36 0.37
CA ILE A 120 -19.21 11.15 -0.65
C ILE A 120 -20.20 11.86 -1.57
N THR A 121 -21.39 11.29 -1.80
CA THR A 121 -22.40 11.83 -2.71
C THR A 121 -23.77 12.04 -2.04
N PRO A 122 -23.89 12.98 -1.07
CA PRO A 122 -25.10 13.14 -0.27
C PRO A 122 -26.34 13.59 -1.05
N GLY A 123 -26.18 14.12 -2.27
CA GLY A 123 -27.28 14.55 -3.15
C GLY A 123 -27.63 13.58 -4.28
N THR A 124 -27.01 12.39 -4.32
CA THR A 124 -27.32 11.39 -5.36
C THR A 124 -28.47 10.50 -4.90
N ASP A 125 -29.34 10.16 -5.85
CA ASP A 125 -30.45 9.22 -5.64
C ASP A 125 -29.94 7.89 -5.04
N PRO A 126 -30.41 7.49 -3.84
CA PRO A 126 -29.99 6.25 -3.20
C PRO A 126 -30.09 5.01 -4.10
N ALA A 127 -31.10 4.93 -4.96
CA ALA A 127 -31.26 3.81 -5.89
C ALA A 127 -30.09 3.69 -6.87
N LYS A 128 -29.55 4.82 -7.35
CA LYS A 128 -28.37 4.84 -8.24
C LYS A 128 -27.09 4.48 -7.51
N ILE A 129 -26.98 4.86 -6.25
CA ILE A 129 -25.85 4.51 -5.39
C ILE A 129 -25.85 2.99 -5.20
N GLU A 130 -26.99 2.41 -4.83
CA GLU A 130 -27.16 0.96 -4.68
C GLU A 130 -26.88 0.20 -5.98
N GLU A 131 -27.42 0.66 -7.12
CA GLU A 131 -27.15 0.03 -8.43
C GLU A 131 -25.65 0.01 -8.74
N THR A 132 -24.96 1.14 -8.50
CA THR A 132 -23.51 1.24 -8.73
C THR A 132 -22.74 0.30 -7.81
N VAL A 133 -23.09 0.25 -6.53
CA VAL A 133 -22.44 -0.61 -5.55
C VAL A 133 -22.66 -2.08 -5.88
N ASN A 134 -23.89 -2.48 -6.21
CA ASN A 134 -24.23 -3.84 -6.60
C ASN A 134 -23.37 -4.33 -7.77
N ARG A 135 -23.19 -3.49 -8.79
CA ARG A 135 -22.32 -3.80 -9.94
C ARG A 135 -20.83 -3.88 -9.58
N LEU A 136 -20.37 -3.09 -8.62
CA LEU A 136 -18.96 -3.14 -8.19
C LEU A 136 -18.67 -4.39 -7.35
N THR A 137 -19.65 -4.85 -6.59
CA THR A 137 -19.53 -6.02 -5.70
C THR A 137 -19.94 -7.34 -6.37
N ASP A 138 -20.45 -7.28 -7.62
CA ASP A 138 -20.78 -8.47 -8.39
C ASP A 138 -19.48 -9.15 -8.87
N PRO A 139 -19.18 -10.39 -8.42
CA PRO A 139 -17.97 -11.11 -8.82
C PRO A 139 -17.96 -11.49 -10.31
N THR A 140 -19.10 -11.40 -11.01
CA THR A 140 -19.22 -11.68 -12.43
C THR A 140 -19.09 -10.42 -13.31
N ASP A 141 -19.22 -9.22 -12.73
CA ASP A 141 -19.02 -7.95 -13.44
C ASP A 141 -17.54 -7.53 -13.36
N ASN A 142 -17.01 -6.98 -14.46
CA ASN A 142 -15.66 -6.46 -14.53
C ASN A 142 -15.54 -5.01 -14.02
N ALA A 143 -16.65 -4.42 -13.54
CA ALA A 143 -16.74 -3.03 -13.10
C ALA A 143 -15.63 -2.65 -12.10
N ILE A 144 -15.36 -3.50 -11.09
CA ILE A 144 -14.31 -3.21 -10.09
C ILE A 144 -12.91 -3.14 -10.70
N ASN A 145 -12.57 -4.06 -11.63
CA ASN A 145 -11.27 -4.04 -12.31
C ASN A 145 -11.13 -2.79 -13.18
N GLU A 146 -12.21 -2.38 -13.87
CA GLU A 146 -12.23 -1.18 -14.67
C GLU A 146 -11.98 0.07 -13.79
N LYS A 147 -12.65 0.17 -12.63
CA LYS A 147 -12.47 1.30 -11.72
C LYS A 147 -11.07 1.32 -11.11
N CYS A 148 -10.53 0.18 -10.70
CA CYS A 148 -9.14 0.09 -10.22
C CYS A 148 -8.13 0.50 -11.30
N SER A 149 -8.38 0.14 -12.57
CA SER A 149 -7.53 0.53 -13.70
C SER A 149 -7.58 2.03 -13.96
N ARG A 150 -8.76 2.64 -13.87
CA ARG A 150 -8.93 4.10 -13.99
C ARG A 150 -8.25 4.84 -12.83
N ILE A 151 -8.40 4.35 -11.60
CA ILE A 151 -7.67 4.86 -10.43
C ILE A 151 -6.16 4.83 -10.71
N LYS A 152 -5.62 3.66 -11.10
CA LYS A 152 -4.20 3.52 -11.44
C LYS A 152 -3.76 4.53 -12.49
N ALA A 153 -4.54 4.74 -13.55
CA ALA A 153 -4.22 5.70 -14.59
C ALA A 153 -4.15 7.15 -14.04
N THR A 154 -5.10 7.55 -13.19
CA THR A 154 -5.12 8.89 -12.59
C THR A 154 -3.90 9.13 -11.71
N PHE A 155 -3.50 8.16 -10.88
CA PHE A 155 -2.26 8.26 -10.09
C PHE A 155 -1.02 8.26 -11.00
N GLY A 156 -0.99 7.39 -12.02
CA GLY A 156 0.15 7.24 -12.94
C GLY A 156 0.44 8.46 -13.81
N CYS A 157 -0.51 9.38 -14.00
CA CYS A 157 -0.24 10.67 -14.64
C CYS A 157 0.61 11.61 -13.79
N MET A 158 0.75 11.36 -12.48
CA MET A 158 1.38 12.30 -11.54
C MET A 158 2.67 11.78 -10.89
N MET A 159 2.96 10.49 -11.00
CA MET A 159 4.11 9.86 -10.35
C MET A 159 4.74 8.80 -11.26
N ASP A 160 5.99 8.47 -11.00
CA ASP A 160 6.69 7.40 -11.71
C ASP A 160 6.17 6.01 -11.33
N LYS A 161 6.55 5.00 -12.11
CA LYS A 161 6.11 3.59 -11.93
C LYS A 161 6.38 3.06 -10.51
N TYR A 162 7.57 3.31 -9.95
CA TYR A 162 7.95 2.75 -8.66
C TYR A 162 7.18 3.39 -7.52
N THR A 163 6.95 4.69 -7.60
CA THR A 163 6.08 5.41 -6.66
C THR A 163 4.62 4.95 -6.81
N LEU A 164 4.13 4.81 -8.04
CA LEU A 164 2.74 4.38 -8.33
C LEU A 164 2.38 3.05 -7.70
N ASP A 165 3.31 2.10 -7.65
CA ASP A 165 3.08 0.77 -7.10
C ASP A 165 2.66 0.82 -5.62
N TYR A 166 3.02 1.87 -4.87
CA TYR A 166 2.57 2.09 -3.50
C TYR A 166 1.15 2.63 -3.40
N TYR A 167 0.72 3.49 -4.33
CA TYR A 167 -0.59 4.15 -4.27
C TYR A 167 -1.70 3.36 -4.97
N MET A 168 -1.37 2.48 -5.92
CA MET A 168 -2.38 1.73 -6.67
C MET A 168 -2.93 0.55 -5.87
N ILE A 169 -4.18 0.16 -6.17
CA ILE A 169 -4.75 -1.10 -5.70
C ILE A 169 -4.12 -2.22 -6.52
N SER A 170 -3.14 -2.92 -5.94
CA SER A 170 -2.34 -3.93 -6.61
C SER A 170 -2.71 -5.34 -6.16
N SER A 171 -2.36 -6.36 -6.96
CA SER A 171 -2.65 -7.76 -6.63
C SER A 171 -1.46 -8.39 -5.92
N HIS A 172 -1.68 -8.94 -4.75
CA HIS A 172 -0.70 -9.70 -3.98
C HIS A 172 -1.18 -11.14 -3.82
N THR A 173 -0.33 -12.10 -4.21
CA THR A 173 -0.61 -13.52 -4.06
C THR A 173 0.01 -14.02 -2.77
N THR A 174 -0.82 -14.35 -1.78
CA THR A 174 -0.36 -14.91 -0.50
C THR A 174 -0.50 -16.42 -0.53
N LYS A 175 0.58 -17.13 -0.18
CA LYS A 175 0.58 -18.59 -0.04
C LYS A 175 0.23 -18.94 1.39
N HIS A 176 -0.75 -19.82 1.57
CA HIS A 176 -1.08 -20.39 2.86
C HIS A 176 -0.77 -21.88 2.88
N PHE A 177 -0.13 -22.32 3.96
CA PHE A 177 0.10 -23.72 4.28
C PHE A 177 -0.88 -24.15 5.36
N ASN A 178 -1.60 -25.24 5.14
CA ASN A 178 -2.31 -25.94 6.21
C ASN A 178 -1.50 -27.16 6.67
N SER A 179 -1.69 -27.61 7.90
CA SER A 179 -1.04 -28.81 8.48
C SER A 179 -1.22 -30.09 7.63
N SER A 180 -2.22 -30.12 6.75
CA SER A 180 -2.44 -31.20 5.78
C SER A 180 -1.97 -30.80 4.38
N SER A 181 -0.67 -30.55 4.18
CA SER A 181 0.09 -30.48 2.90
C SER A 181 -0.53 -29.78 1.67
N ARG A 182 -1.65 -29.08 1.81
CA ARG A 182 -2.38 -28.38 0.75
C ARG A 182 -1.99 -26.91 0.78
N VAL A 183 -1.33 -26.48 -0.27
CA VAL A 183 -1.01 -25.08 -0.52
C VAL A 183 -2.19 -24.43 -1.22
N TRP A 184 -2.71 -23.36 -0.63
CA TRP A 184 -3.77 -22.56 -1.24
C TRP A 184 -3.28 -21.12 -1.42
N PHE A 185 -3.77 -20.47 -2.47
CA PHE A 185 -3.38 -19.14 -2.88
C PHE A 185 -4.57 -18.19 -2.73
N LYS A 186 -4.38 -17.07 -2.04
CA LYS A 186 -5.32 -15.95 -2.05
C LYS A 186 -4.77 -14.84 -2.93
N ARG A 187 -5.63 -14.25 -3.76
CA ARG A 187 -5.26 -13.09 -4.60
C ARG A 187 -5.86 -11.83 -3.99
N LEU A 188 -5.15 -11.29 -3.01
CA LEU A 188 -5.56 -10.11 -2.27
C LEU A 188 -5.31 -8.85 -3.08
N LYS A 189 -6.21 -7.88 -2.94
CA LYS A 189 -6.10 -6.56 -3.54
C LYS A 189 -5.91 -5.57 -2.41
N LEU A 190 -4.80 -4.86 -2.41
CA LEU A 190 -4.48 -3.90 -1.35
C LEU A 190 -3.66 -2.73 -1.88
N ILE A 191 -3.63 -1.68 -1.07
CA ILE A 191 -2.76 -0.52 -1.25
C ILE A 191 -1.59 -0.69 -0.29
N THR A 192 -0.36 -0.67 -0.82
CA THR A 192 0.88 -0.89 -0.05
C THR A 192 1.48 0.40 0.49
N LEU A 193 0.84 1.55 0.25
CA LEU A 193 1.20 2.83 0.85
C LEU A 193 1.27 2.67 2.39
N PRO A 194 2.41 2.99 3.01
CA PRO A 194 2.55 2.92 4.45
C PRO A 194 1.51 3.79 5.16
N ARG A 195 0.90 3.26 6.22
CA ARG A 195 -0.30 3.85 6.84
C ARG A 195 0.00 5.10 7.64
N GLU A 196 1.24 5.24 8.10
CA GLU A 196 1.79 6.48 8.66
C GLU A 196 1.79 7.65 7.66
N LEU A 197 1.73 7.37 6.36
CA LEU A 197 1.61 8.38 5.31
C LEU A 197 0.16 8.69 4.93
N VAL A 198 -0.83 8.03 5.52
CA VAL A 198 -2.25 8.23 5.20
C VAL A 198 -2.93 8.99 6.33
N ARG A 199 -3.61 10.09 5.99
CA ARG A 199 -4.40 10.89 6.93
C ARG A 199 -5.81 11.10 6.38
N MET A 200 -6.83 10.80 7.18
CA MET A 200 -8.24 10.99 6.80
C MET A 200 -8.92 11.98 7.76
N ASP A 201 -9.14 13.22 7.32
CA ASP A 201 -9.66 14.30 8.15
C ASP A 201 -11.18 14.22 8.38
N PHE A 202 -11.91 13.43 7.60
CA PHE A 202 -13.35 13.21 7.80
C PHE A 202 -13.67 12.21 8.92
N ARG A 203 -12.65 11.57 9.51
CA ARG A 203 -12.80 10.70 10.68
C ARG A 203 -12.13 11.35 11.90
N PRO A 204 -12.81 11.38 13.06
CA PRO A 204 -12.15 11.82 14.29
C PRO A 204 -10.98 10.88 14.60
N ALA A 205 -9.89 11.42 15.15
CA ALA A 205 -8.68 10.69 15.51
C ALA A 205 -8.92 9.76 16.72
N ALA A 206 -9.61 8.63 16.50
CA ALA A 206 -9.74 7.49 17.39
C ALA A 206 -10.17 6.29 16.51
N ALA A 207 -9.54 5.12 16.47
CA ALA A 207 -8.72 4.44 17.46
C ALA A 207 -7.63 3.59 16.77
N SER A 208 -6.37 3.92 16.99
CA SER A 208 -5.29 2.95 16.98
C SER A 208 -5.20 2.37 18.39
N SER A 209 -6.01 1.35 18.67
CA SER A 209 -5.84 0.56 19.89
C SER A 209 -6.10 -0.91 19.58
N VAL A 210 -4.98 -1.60 19.38
CA VAL A 210 -4.72 -2.97 19.80
C VAL A 210 -5.83 -3.52 20.70
N THR A 211 -6.48 -4.59 20.26
CA THR A 211 -7.12 -5.52 21.19
C THR A 211 -6.63 -6.92 20.84
N LEU A 212 -5.55 -7.33 21.51
CA LEU A 212 -5.23 -8.74 21.70
C LEU A 212 -6.45 -9.39 22.37
N PRO A 213 -6.95 -10.55 21.90
CA PRO A 213 -7.95 -11.28 22.64
C PRO A 213 -7.27 -11.85 23.90
N THR A 214 -7.49 -11.22 25.04
CA THR A 214 -7.32 -11.88 26.34
C THR A 214 -8.32 -13.02 26.39
N GLY A 215 -7.84 -14.23 26.13
CA GLY A 215 -8.59 -15.45 26.36
C GLY A 215 -9.04 -15.50 27.81
N GLY A 216 -10.35 -15.38 28.01
CA GLY A 216 -10.98 -15.75 29.26
C GLY A 216 -10.93 -17.27 29.39
N ASN A 217 -10.23 -17.75 30.41
CA ASN A 217 -10.47 -19.07 30.97
C ASN A 217 -11.18 -18.87 32.30
N SER A 218 -12.50 -18.98 32.26
CA SER A 218 -13.34 -19.29 33.42
C SER A 218 -13.96 -20.65 33.16
N GLN A 219 -14.16 -21.40 34.24
CA GLN A 219 -14.83 -22.71 34.40
C GLN A 219 -13.84 -23.90 34.48
N ASN A 220 -13.91 -24.80 35.46
CA ASN A 220 -14.87 -25.03 36.55
C ASN A 220 -14.25 -26.04 37.55
N ASP A 221 -14.82 -26.04 38.75
CA ASP A 221 -14.87 -27.11 39.78
C ASP A 221 -13.58 -27.53 40.53
#